data_AF-A0A4Z1BUE3-F1
#
_entry.id   AF-A0A4Z1BUE3-F1
#
_cell.length_a   1.000
_cell.length_b   1.000
_cell.length_c   1.000
_cell.angle_alpha   90.00
_cell.angle_beta   90.00
_cell.angle_gamma   90.00
#
_symmetry.space_group_name_H-M   'P 1'
#
loop_
_entity.id
_entity.type
_entity.pdbx_description
1 polymer ?
#
loop_
_entity_poly.entity_id
_entity_poly.type
_entity_poly.pdbx_seq_one_letter_code
_entity_poly.pdbx_strand_id
1 'polypeptide(L)'
;MTFQLIDLVFQSDRYYLLFNDLDAIKIAESNQTWQIIADDIFVQEINDCKLSEILKVTDKVILESKTNLSQLENHFRKKRKIVLTDQS
;
A
#
# COMPACT_ATOMS: atom_id res chain seq x y z
N MET A 1 -10.40 1.28 -10.23
CA MET A 1 -9.01 1.79 -10.37
C MET A 1 -8.05 0.83 -9.71
N THR A 2 -6.83 0.73 -10.24
CA THR A 2 -5.81 -0.19 -9.72
C THR A 2 -4.44 0.50 -9.67
N PHE A 3 -3.76 0.39 -8.54
CA PHE A 3 -2.48 1.02 -8.26
C PHE A 3 -1.43 -0.02 -7.89
N GLN A 4 -0.23 0.08 -8.46
CA GLN A 4 0.83 -0.87 -8.15
C GLN A 4 1.54 -0.50 -6.85
N LEU A 5 1.59 -1.45 -5.91
CA LEU A 5 2.40 -1.33 -4.70
C LEU A 5 3.84 -1.76 -5.03
N ILE A 6 4.78 -0.83 -4.85
CA ILE A 6 6.19 -1.03 -5.21
C ILE A 6 6.93 -1.81 -4.13
N ASP A 7 6.70 -1.43 -2.88
CA ASP A 7 7.32 -2.05 -1.71
C ASP A 7 6.52 -1.74 -0.44
N LEU A 8 6.85 -2.42 0.66
CA LEU A 8 6.36 -2.09 1.99
C LEU A 8 7.42 -2.29 3.06
N VAL A 9 7.35 -1.49 4.12
CA VAL A 9 8.20 -1.61 5.31
C VAL A 9 7.36 -1.52 6.57
N PHE A 10 7.62 -2.37 7.55
CA PHE A 10 7.09 -2.22 8.90
C PHE A 10 8.09 -1.46 9.78
N GLN A 11 7.66 -0.34 10.36
CA GLN A 11 8.46 0.46 11.28
C GLN A 11 7.54 1.21 12.27
N SER A 12 7.97 1.40 13.51
CA SER A 12 7.23 2.19 14.51
C SER A 12 5.75 1.81 14.64
N ASP A 13 5.46 0.50 14.62
CA ASP A 13 4.11 -0.07 14.74
C ASP A 13 3.16 0.26 13.56
N ARG A 14 3.73 0.56 12.38
CA ARG A 14 2.98 0.91 11.17
C ARG A 14 3.61 0.31 9.93
N TYR A 15 2.78 0.04 8.93
CA TYR A 15 3.23 -0.27 7.59
C TYR A 15 3.32 0.99 6.75
N TYR A 16 4.46 1.16 6.09
CA TYR A 16 4.73 2.19 5.10
C TYR A 16 4.68 1.55 3.72
N LEU A 17 3.78 2.02 2.88
CA LEU A 17 3.48 1.47 1.56
C LEU A 17 3.98 2.43 0.50
N LEU A 18 4.84 1.93 -0.39
CA LEU A 18 5.48 2.73 -1.42
C LEU A 18 4.70 2.62 -2.75
N PHE A 19 4.30 3.76 -3.29
CA PHE A 19 3.66 3.87 -4.60
C PHE A 19 4.45 4.80 -5.54
N ASN A 20 4.04 4.86 -6.80
CA ASN A 20 4.46 5.93 -7.70
C ASN A 20 3.67 7.20 -7.39
N ASP A 21 4.30 8.37 -7.54
CA ASP A 21 3.88 9.69 -7.02
C ASP A 21 2.37 9.87 -6.78
N LEU A 22 1.60 10.09 -7.85
CA LEU A 22 0.21 10.54 -7.75
C LEU A 22 -0.75 9.46 -7.23
N ASP A 23 -0.33 8.19 -7.21
CA ASP A 23 -1.20 7.07 -6.85
C ASP A 23 -1.48 7.05 -5.34
N ALA A 24 -0.45 7.28 -4.51
CA ALA A 24 -0.62 7.33 -3.07
C ALA A 24 -1.52 8.49 -2.63
N ILE A 25 -1.41 9.66 -3.28
CA ILE A 25 -2.27 10.82 -2.98
C ILE A 25 -3.73 10.46 -3.22
N LYS A 26 -4.06 9.85 -4.37
CA LYS A 26 -5.42 9.42 -4.69
C LYS A 26 -5.98 8.42 -3.70
N ILE A 27 -5.16 7.47 -3.25
CA ILE A 27 -5.55 6.45 -2.26
C ILE A 27 -5.84 7.11 -0.90
N ALA A 28 -5.00 8.04 -0.46
CA ALA A 28 -5.20 8.75 0.82
C ALA A 28 -6.42 9.68 0.80
N GLU A 29 -6.72 10.30 -0.34
CA GLU A 29 -7.87 11.18 -0.51
C GLU A 29 -9.18 10.40 -0.72
N SER A 30 -9.10 9.15 -1.15
CA SER A 30 -10.28 8.29 -1.23
C SER A 30 -10.61 7.76 0.16
N ASN A 31 -11.76 8.16 0.70
CA ASN A 31 -12.33 7.54 1.91
C ASN A 31 -12.88 6.14 1.62
N GLN A 32 -12.20 5.37 0.76
CA GLN A 32 -12.63 4.07 0.27
C GLN A 32 -11.78 2.96 0.91
N THR A 33 -12.39 1.77 1.02
CA THR A 33 -11.65 0.54 1.31
C THR A 33 -11.01 0.03 0.02
N TRP A 34 -9.73 -0.32 0.10
CA TRP A 34 -8.96 -0.87 -1.01
C TRP A 34 -8.73 -2.37 -0.80
N GLN A 35 -8.79 -3.15 -1.87
CA GLN A 35 -8.42 -4.55 -1.85
C GLN A 35 -6.95 -4.71 -2.26
N ILE A 36 -6.20 -5.48 -1.49
CA ILE A 36 -4.84 -5.87 -1.83
C ILE A 36 -4.89 -7.21 -2.58
N ILE A 37 -4.40 -7.19 -3.81
CA ILE A 37 -4.29 -8.36 -4.68
C ILE A 37 -2.82 -8.67 -4.89
N ALA A 38 -2.40 -9.92 -4.64
CA ALA A 38 -1.06 -10.41 -4.91
C ALA A 38 -1.12 -11.60 -5.88
N ASP A 39 -0.42 -11.51 -7.01
CA ASP A 39 -0.49 -12.49 -8.11
C ASP A 39 -1.94 -12.86 -8.50
N ASP A 40 -2.78 -11.84 -8.69
CA ASP A 40 -4.19 -11.98 -9.06
C ASP A 40 -5.08 -12.70 -8.01
N ILE A 41 -4.56 -12.92 -6.80
CA ILE A 41 -5.28 -13.49 -5.67
C ILE A 41 -5.58 -12.39 -4.64
N PHE A 42 -6.83 -12.30 -4.20
CA PHE A 42 -7.21 -11.44 -3.09
C PHE A 42 -6.49 -11.87 -1.80
N VAL A 43 -5.84 -10.91 -1.15
CA VAL A 43 -5.14 -11.15 0.12
C VAL A 43 -5.99 -10.62 1.27
N GLN A 44 -6.27 -9.32 1.28
CA GLN A 44 -7.02 -8.64 2.33
C GLN A 44 -7.47 -7.25 1.90
N GLU A 45 -8.28 -6.62 2.73
CA GLU A 45 -8.64 -5.21 2.60
C GLU A 45 -7.72 -4.31 3.43
N ILE A 46 -7.60 -3.06 2.99
CA ILE A 46 -6.90 -1.98 3.67
C ILE A 46 -7.74 -0.71 3.61
N ASN A 47 -7.80 -0.02 4.74
CA ASN A 47 -8.52 1.22 4.94
C ASN A 47 -7.67 2.17 5.79
N ASP A 48 -8.16 3.40 6.00
CA ASP A 48 -7.54 4.43 6.82
C ASP A 48 -6.06 4.71 6.48
N CYS A 49 -5.69 4.57 5.21
CA CYS A 49 -4.38 4.93 4.69
C CYS A 49 -4.20 6.46 4.75
N LYS A 50 -3.05 6.92 5.21
CA LYS A 50 -2.71 8.35 5.26
C LYS A 50 -1.36 8.61 4.62
N LEU A 51 -1.17 9.80 4.07
CA LEU A 51 0.16 10.21 3.60
C LEU A 51 1.16 10.21 4.77
N SER A 52 2.36 9.70 4.54
CA SER A 52 3.39 9.67 5.56
C SER A 52 3.97 11.05 5.79
N GLU A 53 4.00 11.47 7.05
CA GLU A 53 4.69 12.70 7.47
C GLU A 53 6.12 12.41 7.93
N ILE A 54 6.39 11.16 8.32
CA ILE A 54 7.64 10.71 8.94
C ILE A 54 8.62 10.22 7.87
N LEU A 55 8.18 9.32 6.99
CA LEU A 55 9.04 8.72 5.97
C LEU A 55 8.90 9.52 4.68
N LYS A 56 9.99 10.20 4.30
CA LYS A 56 10.08 10.97 3.06
C LYS A 56 11.16 10.37 2.18
N VAL A 57 10.78 9.95 0.98
CA VAL A 57 11.69 9.50 -0.06
C VAL A 57 11.53 10.46 -1.23
N THR A 58 12.62 10.95 -1.79
CA THR A 58 12.61 11.86 -2.95
C THR A 58 11.86 11.22 -4.10
N ASP A 59 10.95 11.97 -4.74
CA ASP A 59 10.11 11.53 -5.88
C ASP A 59 9.25 10.29 -5.58
N LYS A 60 8.88 10.12 -4.31
CA LYS A 60 7.98 9.07 -3.88
C LYS A 60 7.02 9.60 -2.83
N VAL A 61 5.80 9.09 -2.90
CA VAL A 61 4.77 9.32 -1.91
C VAL A 61 4.50 8.02 -1.18
N ILE A 62 4.49 8.09 0.14
CA ILE A 62 4.40 6.92 1.03
C ILE A 62 3.08 6.99 1.78
N LEU A 63 2.38 5.87 1.87
CA LEU A 63 1.20 5.73 2.71
C LEU A 63 1.53 5.00 4.01
N GLU A 64 0.98 5.49 5.10
CA GLU A 64 0.97 4.81 6.39
C GLU A 64 -0.35 4.10 6.58
N SER A 65 -0.28 2.87 7.07
CA SER A 65 -1.42 2.12 7.56
C SER A 65 -1.09 1.40 8.86
N LYS A 66 -2.10 1.29 9.74
CA LYS A 66 -2.06 0.45 10.94
C LYS A 66 -2.56 -0.97 10.69
N THR A 67 -3.10 -1.23 9.51
CA THR A 67 -3.54 -2.57 9.14
C THR A 67 -2.33 -3.50 9.14
N ASN A 68 -2.48 -4.69 9.72
CA ASN A 68 -1.41 -5.68 9.71
C ASN A 68 -1.25 -6.24 8.28
N LEU A 69 -0.08 -6.00 7.68
CA LEU A 69 0.27 -6.41 6.32
C LEU A 69 1.43 -7.43 6.28
N SER A 70 1.72 -8.09 7.40
CA SER A 70 2.86 -9.03 7.52
C SER A 70 2.84 -10.14 6.47
N GLN A 71 1.66 -10.55 6.00
CA GLN A 71 1.51 -11.55 4.95
C GLN A 71 2.11 -11.11 3.60
N LEU A 72 2.17 -9.80 3.34
CA LEU A 72 2.72 -9.24 2.10
C LEU A 72 4.25 -9.20 2.09
N GLU A 73 4.92 -9.21 3.24
CA GLU A 73 6.39 -9.23 3.30
C GLU A 73 6.98 -10.41 2.53
N ASN A 74 6.37 -11.58 2.66
CA ASN A 74 6.76 -12.78 1.94
C ASN A 74 6.48 -12.68 0.42
N HIS A 75 5.47 -11.91 0.01
CA HIS A 75 5.17 -11.67 -1.39
C HIS A 75 6.21 -10.75 -2.03
N PHE A 76 6.60 -9.67 -1.35
CA PHE A 76 7.67 -8.77 -1.81
C PHE A 76 9.04 -9.46 -1.89
N ARG A 77 9.38 -10.30 -0.91
CA ARG A 77 10.61 -11.13 -0.97
C ARG A 77 10.67 -12.02 -2.21
N LYS A 78 9.52 -12.48 -2.69
CA LYS A 78 9.40 -13.32 -3.89
C LYS A 78 9.26 -12.50 -5.19
N LYS A 79 9.37 -11.17 -5.13
CA LYS A 79 9.20 -10.25 -6.26
C LYS A 79 7.86 -10.43 -6.98
N ARG A 80 6.81 -10.76 -6.22
CA ARG A 80 5.46 -10.95 -6.73
C ARG A 80 4.81 -9.62 -7.06
N LYS A 81 3.87 -9.62 -8.00
CA LYS A 81 3.12 -8.41 -8.36
C LYS A 81 2.07 -8.18 -7.29
N ILE A 82 2.07 -6.99 -6.68
CA ILE A 82 1.08 -6.59 -5.68
C ILE A 82 0.42 -5.29 -6.13
N VAL A 83 -0.91 -5.26 -6.09
CA VAL A 83 -1.70 -4.09 -6.47
C VAL A 83 -2.78 -3.81 -5.43
N LEU A 84 -3.14 -2.54 -5.31
CA LEU A 84 -4.35 -2.11 -4.62
C LEU A 84 -5.41 -1.82 -5.68
N THR A 85 -6.62 -2.34 -5.48
CA THR A 85 -7.76 -2.08 -6.38
C THR A 85 -8.97 -1.64 -5.57
N ASP A 86 -9.75 -0.72 -6.12
CA ASP A 86 -11.07 -0.41 -5.57
C ASP A 86 -12.07 -1.52 -5.96
N GLN A 87 -13.16 -1.65 -5.20
CA GLN A 87 -14.26 -2.58 -5.51
C GLN A 87 -15.26 -2.03 -6.55
N SER A 88 -14.84 -1.12 -7.43
CA SER A 88 -15.77 -0.48 -8.40
C SER A 88 -16.48 -1.47 -9.31
#